data_AF-A0A958PWM9-F1
#
_entry.id   AF-A0A958PWM9-F1
#
_cell.length_a   1.000
_cell.length_b   1.000
_cell.length_c   1.000
_cell.angle_alpha   90.00
_cell.angle_beta   90.00
_cell.angle_gamma   90.00
#
_symmetry.space_group_name_H-M   'P 1'
#
loop_
_entity.id
_entity.type
_entity.pdbx_description
1 polymer ?
#
loop_
_entity_poly.entity_id
_entity_poly.type
_entity_poly.pdbx_seq_one_letter_code
_entity_poly.pdbx_strand_id
1 'polypeptide(L)'
;MKSILIALLFLPIASWAKCNTKLAKASGIYLQELETAHLPKYQSLGACEVLDRELANCSKKQIAKLNKSFNVKEVRGNYCQPYLPPYPSVDKDHFLKGAELFSWKEPGGYIWYALLPGTNRRKSSDELKKHRISYLYLEETVKQLPPQIEISWNFTHSVSDPSRLEFILPLKDKVESLSAKAKSSQINLKIKN
;
A
#
# COMPACT_ATOMS: atom_id res chain seq x y z
N MET A 1 -6.90 53.84 -0.02
CA MET A 1 -7.05 52.77 0.99
C MET A 1 -6.56 51.47 0.36
N LYS A 2 -5.37 51.00 0.74
CA LYS A 2 -4.79 49.75 0.21
C LYS A 2 -5.30 48.58 1.05
N SER A 3 -6.21 47.80 0.49
CA SER A 3 -6.68 46.55 1.08
C SER A 3 -5.52 45.55 1.11
N ILE A 4 -5.06 45.20 2.31
CA ILE A 4 -4.10 44.11 2.51
C ILE A 4 -4.90 42.81 2.37
N LEU A 5 -4.68 42.13 1.25
CA LEU A 5 -5.23 40.82 0.94
C LEU A 5 -4.65 39.82 1.95
N ILE A 6 -5.49 39.28 2.83
CA ILE A 6 -5.10 38.18 3.72
C ILE A 6 -4.99 36.94 2.84
N ALA A 7 -3.74 36.56 2.50
CA ALA A 7 -3.46 35.25 1.95
C ALA A 7 -3.71 34.22 3.05
N LEU A 8 -4.89 33.60 3.03
CA LEU A 8 -5.17 32.36 3.74
C LEU A 8 -4.24 31.29 3.17
N LEU A 9 -3.06 31.16 3.77
CA LEU A 9 -2.16 30.02 3.64
C LEU A 9 -2.87 28.80 4.24
N PHE A 10 -3.79 28.22 3.47
CA PHE A 10 -4.15 26.81 3.63
C PHE A 10 -2.93 26.00 3.19
N LEU A 11 -1.92 25.91 4.06
CA LEU A 11 -0.93 24.86 3.97
C LEU A 11 -1.68 23.55 4.24
N PRO A 12 -1.79 22.63 3.28
CA PRO A 12 -2.29 21.31 3.60
C PRO A 12 -1.33 20.74 4.63
N ILE A 13 -1.86 20.40 5.81
CA ILE A 13 -1.17 19.62 6.83
C ILE A 13 -0.99 18.23 6.24
N ALA A 14 -0.02 18.13 5.34
CA ALA A 14 0.32 16.90 4.72
C ALA A 14 1.14 16.15 5.77
N SER A 15 0.45 15.26 6.48
CA SER A 15 1.06 14.24 7.31
C SER A 15 1.80 13.26 6.40
N TRP A 16 2.90 13.72 5.80
CA TRP A 16 3.84 12.84 5.12
C TRP A 16 4.54 12.06 6.22
N ALA A 17 4.40 10.74 6.20
CA ALA A 17 5.17 9.88 7.08
C ALA A 17 6.65 10.26 6.94
N LYS A 18 7.35 10.52 8.06
CA LYS A 18 8.78 10.86 7.99
C LYS A 18 9.55 9.65 7.48
N CYS A 19 10.28 9.81 6.38
CA CYS A 19 11.13 8.73 5.84
C CYS A 19 12.14 8.23 6.89
N ASN A 20 12.13 6.90 7.11
CA ASN A 20 13.08 6.24 7.99
C ASN A 20 14.32 5.86 7.20
N THR A 21 15.26 6.80 7.10
CA THR A 21 16.52 6.61 6.36
C THR A 21 17.36 5.42 6.84
N LYS A 22 17.24 5.01 8.11
CA LYS A 22 17.94 3.83 8.64
C LYS A 22 17.35 2.55 8.06
N LEU A 23 16.02 2.44 8.05
CA LEU A 23 15.31 1.31 7.46
C LEU A 23 15.53 1.24 5.95
N ALA A 24 15.39 2.35 5.23
CA ALA A 24 15.67 2.42 3.80
C ALA A 24 17.10 1.96 3.46
N LYS A 25 18.09 2.39 4.25
CA LYS A 25 19.48 1.96 4.06
C LYS A 25 19.66 0.47 4.29
N ALA A 26 19.09 -0.08 5.37
CA ALA A 26 19.21 -1.50 5.69
C ALA A 26 18.57 -2.38 4.61
N SER A 27 17.34 -2.06 4.18
CA SER A 27 16.65 -2.76 3.11
C SER A 27 17.41 -2.66 1.78
N GLY A 28 17.92 -1.47 1.45
CA GLY A 28 18.68 -1.24 0.22
C GLY A 28 19.98 -2.03 0.14
N ILE A 29 20.76 -2.06 1.23
CA ILE A 29 22.00 -2.84 1.31
C ILE A 29 21.71 -4.34 1.17
N TYR A 30 20.73 -4.85 1.93
CA TYR A 30 20.33 -6.26 1.84
C TYR A 30 19.95 -6.66 0.41
N LEU A 31 19.14 -5.83 -0.26
CA LEU A 31 18.72 -6.11 -1.64
C LEU A 31 19.89 -6.00 -2.63
N GLN A 32 20.81 -5.04 -2.44
CA GLN A 32 22.01 -4.91 -3.27
C GLN A 32 22.94 -6.12 -3.11
N GLU A 33 23.09 -6.66 -1.91
CA GLU A 33 23.88 -7.87 -1.67
C GLU A 33 23.28 -9.07 -2.39
N LEU A 34 21.95 -9.23 -2.37
CA LEU A 34 21.27 -10.29 -3.12
C LEU A 34 21.41 -10.12 -4.63
N GLU A 35 21.29 -8.89 -5.14
CA GLU A 35 21.47 -8.58 -6.56
C GLU A 35 22.91 -8.88 -7.01
N THR A 36 23.90 -8.42 -6.25
CA THR A 36 25.34 -8.65 -6.52
C THR A 36 25.67 -10.15 -6.51
N ALA A 37 25.08 -10.88 -5.56
CA ALA A 37 25.24 -12.33 -5.45
C ALA A 37 24.44 -13.12 -6.51
N HIS A 38 23.66 -12.46 -7.37
CA HIS A 38 22.78 -13.09 -8.35
C HIS A 38 21.84 -14.12 -7.71
N LEU A 39 21.20 -13.72 -6.61
CA LEU A 39 20.35 -14.55 -5.77
C LEU A 39 18.85 -14.20 -5.88
N PRO A 40 18.24 -14.16 -7.08
CA PRO A 40 16.87 -13.70 -7.27
C PRO A 40 15.84 -14.59 -6.57
N LYS A 41 16.16 -15.87 -6.32
CA LYS A 41 15.29 -16.79 -5.57
C LYS A 41 15.07 -16.39 -4.10
N TYR A 42 15.96 -15.55 -3.54
CA TYR A 42 15.85 -15.01 -2.18
C TYR A 42 15.32 -13.58 -2.16
N GLN A 43 14.87 -13.07 -3.30
CA GLN A 43 14.22 -11.78 -3.38
C GLN A 43 12.99 -11.76 -2.47
N SER A 44 13.01 -10.86 -1.50
CA SER A 44 11.89 -10.66 -0.59
C SER A 44 11.04 -9.50 -1.09
N LEU A 45 9.83 -9.81 -1.60
CA LEU A 45 8.82 -8.80 -1.93
C LEU A 45 8.63 -7.81 -0.77
N GLY A 46 8.64 -8.30 0.47
CA GLY A 46 8.55 -7.45 1.66
C GLY A 46 9.71 -6.45 1.79
N ALA A 47 10.95 -6.87 1.51
CA ALA A 47 12.10 -5.95 1.56
C ALA A 47 12.04 -4.89 0.44
N CYS A 48 11.61 -5.30 -0.76
CA CYS A 48 11.39 -4.39 -1.88
C CYS A 48 10.27 -3.38 -1.60
N GLU A 49 9.14 -3.83 -1.03
CA GLU A 49 8.02 -2.96 -0.64
C GLU A 49 8.40 -1.99 0.47
N VAL A 50 9.15 -2.44 1.48
CA VAL A 50 9.68 -1.57 2.55
C VAL A 50 10.58 -0.50 1.95
N LEU A 51 11.54 -0.89 1.09
CA LEU A 51 12.44 0.07 0.46
C LEU A 51 11.66 1.09 -0.38
N ASP A 52 10.72 0.64 -1.21
CA ASP A 52 9.92 1.50 -2.07
C ASP A 52 9.07 2.49 -1.25
N ARG A 53 8.42 2.03 -0.17
CA ARG A 53 7.67 2.88 0.77
C ARG A 53 8.55 3.93 1.43
N GLU A 54 9.71 3.53 1.98
CA GLU A 54 10.58 4.50 2.64
C GLU A 54 11.08 5.55 1.64
N LEU A 55 11.48 5.13 0.43
CA LEU A 55 11.92 6.03 -0.64
C LEU A 55 10.84 7.02 -1.07
N ALA A 56 9.57 6.59 -1.18
CA ALA A 56 8.45 7.46 -1.50
C ALA A 56 8.27 8.60 -0.47
N ASN A 57 8.68 8.38 0.77
CA ASN A 57 8.61 9.35 1.85
C ASN A 57 9.90 10.19 2.02
N CYS A 58 10.98 9.85 1.30
CA CYS A 58 12.27 10.53 1.44
C CYS A 58 12.36 11.77 0.55
N SER A 59 12.97 12.85 1.07
CA SER A 59 13.36 14.00 0.27
C SER A 59 14.50 13.66 -0.71
N LYS A 60 14.66 14.47 -1.76
CA LYS A 60 15.79 14.35 -2.71
C LYS A 60 17.16 14.33 -2.02
N LYS A 61 17.34 15.14 -0.96
CA LYS A 61 18.58 15.17 -0.16
C LYS A 61 18.82 13.85 0.58
N GLN A 62 17.77 13.25 1.14
CA GLN A 62 17.86 11.95 1.81
C GLN A 62 18.16 10.83 0.81
N ILE A 63 17.50 10.82 -0.35
CA ILE A 63 17.77 9.85 -1.42
C ILE A 63 19.22 9.96 -1.91
N ALA A 64 19.74 11.18 -2.10
CA ALA A 64 21.13 11.41 -2.47
C ALA A 64 22.11 10.84 -1.42
N LYS A 65 21.77 10.87 -0.13
CA LYS A 65 22.56 10.24 0.94
C LYS A 65 22.48 8.72 0.89
N LEU A 66 21.31 8.16 0.60
CA LEU A 66 21.11 6.70 0.43
C LEU A 66 21.90 6.17 -0.77
N ASN A 67 21.96 6.90 -1.89
CA ASN A 67 22.76 6.57 -3.06
C ASN A 67 24.27 6.43 -2.78
N LYS A 68 24.78 7.02 -1.69
CA LYS A 68 26.17 6.82 -1.25
C LYS A 68 26.41 5.50 -0.53
N SER A 69 25.33 4.83 -0.08
CA SER A 69 25.40 3.57 0.66
C SER A 69 25.07 2.35 -0.20
N PHE A 70 24.22 2.52 -1.22
CA PHE A 70 23.88 1.48 -2.20
C PHE A 70 23.35 2.16 -3.48
N ASN A 71 23.34 1.43 -4.60
CA ASN A 71 22.79 1.97 -5.86
C ASN A 71 21.25 1.89 -5.86
N VAL A 72 20.57 2.97 -5.47
CA VAL A 72 19.09 2.99 -5.37
C VAL A 72 18.43 2.70 -6.71
N LYS A 73 19.00 3.20 -7.82
CA LYS A 73 18.41 3.03 -9.16
C LYS A 73 18.42 1.56 -9.57
N GLU A 74 19.54 0.88 -9.35
CA GLU A 74 19.75 -0.51 -9.71
C GLU A 74 18.89 -1.44 -8.85
N VAL A 75 19.01 -1.32 -7.52
CA VAL A 75 18.22 -2.13 -6.56
C VAL A 75 16.73 -1.94 -6.76
N ARG A 76 16.26 -0.70 -6.90
CA ARG A 76 14.83 -0.44 -7.08
C ARG A 76 14.38 -0.85 -8.48
N GLY A 77 15.10 -0.42 -9.51
CA GLY A 77 14.65 -0.53 -10.90
C GLY A 77 14.86 -1.91 -11.52
N ASN A 78 16.02 -2.53 -11.32
CA ASN A 78 16.35 -3.79 -11.96
C ASN A 78 15.94 -4.97 -11.08
N TYR A 79 16.20 -4.88 -9.78
CA TYR A 79 15.90 -5.97 -8.86
C TYR A 79 14.44 -5.94 -8.43
N CYS A 80 13.94 -4.84 -7.87
CA CYS A 80 12.60 -4.81 -7.28
C CYS A 80 11.43 -4.57 -8.26
N GLN A 81 11.52 -3.58 -9.16
CA GLN A 81 10.39 -3.14 -10.02
C GLN A 81 9.82 -4.20 -10.98
N PRO A 82 10.58 -5.19 -11.51
CA PRO A 82 9.95 -6.24 -12.33
C PRO A 82 8.93 -7.08 -11.58
N TYR A 83 8.96 -7.06 -10.24
CA TYR A 83 8.15 -7.91 -9.38
C TYR A 83 7.27 -7.14 -8.39
N LEU A 84 7.60 -5.86 -8.13
CA LEU A 84 6.74 -4.97 -7.35
C LEU A 84 5.57 -4.46 -8.20
N PRO A 85 4.32 -4.49 -7.69
CA PRO A 85 3.28 -3.65 -8.27
C PRO A 85 3.70 -2.16 -8.17
N PRO A 86 3.18 -1.28 -9.04
CA PRO A 86 3.43 0.15 -8.90
C PRO A 86 2.98 0.63 -7.51
N TYR A 87 3.71 1.61 -6.94
CA TYR A 87 3.33 2.19 -5.66
C TYR A 87 1.88 2.70 -5.74
N PRO A 88 1.03 2.44 -4.73
CA PRO A 88 -0.39 2.71 -4.84
C PRO A 88 -0.67 4.19 -5.07
N SER A 89 -1.50 4.47 -6.08
CA SER A 89 -2.14 5.76 -6.29
C SER A 89 -3.65 5.51 -6.33
N VAL A 90 -4.39 6.23 -5.49
CA VAL A 90 -5.84 6.09 -5.38
C VAL A 90 -6.52 7.22 -6.14
N ASP A 91 -7.36 6.85 -7.11
CA ASP A 91 -8.37 7.75 -7.63
C ASP A 91 -9.52 7.87 -6.62
N LYS A 92 -9.52 8.99 -5.88
CA LYS A 92 -10.42 9.24 -4.76
C LYS A 92 -11.90 9.22 -5.17
N ASP A 93 -12.20 9.61 -6.40
CA ASP A 93 -13.59 9.76 -6.87
C ASP A 93 -14.30 8.41 -6.98
N HIS A 94 -13.55 7.35 -7.26
CA HIS A 94 -14.10 6.00 -7.31
C HIS A 94 -14.50 5.45 -5.93
N PHE A 95 -13.99 6.03 -4.82
CA PHE A 95 -14.23 5.53 -3.45
C PHE A 95 -15.24 6.36 -2.66
N LEU A 96 -15.91 7.34 -3.28
CA LEU A 96 -16.87 8.22 -2.61
C LEU A 96 -18.07 7.46 -1.99
N LYS A 97 -18.39 6.28 -2.51
CA LYS A 97 -19.48 5.41 -1.99
C LYS A 97 -18.99 4.37 -0.97
N GLY A 98 -17.73 4.44 -0.57
CA GLY A 98 -17.06 3.47 0.31
C GLY A 98 -16.07 2.59 -0.43
N ALA A 99 -15.44 1.69 0.32
CA ALA A 99 -14.48 0.70 -0.17
C ALA A 99 -14.84 -0.71 0.30
N GLU A 100 -14.53 -1.70 -0.52
CA GLU A 100 -14.70 -3.12 -0.25
C GLU A 100 -13.32 -3.77 -0.22
N LEU A 101 -12.96 -4.34 0.92
CA LEU A 101 -11.69 -5.02 1.13
C LEU A 101 -11.90 -6.53 1.11
N PHE A 102 -11.13 -7.22 0.28
CA PHE A 102 -11.13 -8.67 0.15
C PHE A 102 -9.74 -9.21 0.51
N SER A 103 -9.69 -10.44 1.02
CA SER A 103 -8.45 -11.16 1.32
C SER A 103 -8.55 -12.63 0.94
N TRP A 104 -7.51 -13.15 0.29
CA TRP A 104 -7.42 -14.57 -0.07
C TRP A 104 -5.98 -15.07 0.03
N LYS A 105 -5.84 -16.38 0.15
CA LYS A 105 -4.56 -17.07 0.17
C LYS A 105 -4.25 -17.60 -1.24
N GLU A 106 -3.01 -17.44 -1.68
CA GLU A 106 -2.50 -18.06 -2.90
C GLU A 106 -1.73 -19.36 -2.61
N PRO A 107 -1.60 -20.24 -3.61
CA PRO A 107 -0.67 -21.37 -3.54
C PRO A 107 0.74 -20.89 -3.17
N GLY A 108 1.31 -21.42 -2.09
CA GLY A 108 2.56 -20.93 -1.49
C GLY A 108 2.38 -20.15 -0.18
N GLY A 109 1.13 -19.93 0.25
CA GLY A 109 0.81 -19.43 1.58
C GLY A 109 0.83 -17.91 1.72
N TYR A 110 1.09 -17.18 0.63
CA TYR A 110 1.01 -15.73 0.63
C TYR A 110 -0.45 -15.26 0.65
N ILE A 111 -0.71 -14.18 1.38
CA ILE A 111 -2.03 -13.57 1.50
C ILE A 111 -2.06 -12.31 0.65
N TRP A 112 -2.98 -12.28 -0.32
CA TRP A 112 -3.26 -11.11 -1.14
C TRP A 112 -4.53 -10.42 -0.69
N TYR A 113 -4.58 -9.13 -0.98
CA TYR A 113 -5.72 -8.27 -0.72
C TYR A 113 -6.20 -7.63 -2.01
N ALA A 114 -7.44 -7.16 -2.02
CA ALA A 114 -7.93 -6.23 -3.04
C ALA A 114 -8.82 -5.19 -2.37
N LEU A 115 -8.53 -3.91 -2.60
CA LEU A 115 -9.35 -2.79 -2.13
C LEU A 115 -10.05 -2.16 -3.34
N LEU A 116 -11.37 -2.32 -3.40
CA LEU A 116 -12.18 -1.91 -4.56
C LEU A 116 -13.24 -0.88 -4.16
N PRO A 117 -13.74 -0.09 -5.13
CA PRO A 117 -14.91 0.77 -4.94
C PRO A 117 -16.15 0.04 -4.41
N GLY A 118 -16.75 0.62 -3.36
CA GLY A 118 -18.03 0.22 -2.77
C GLY A 118 -19.18 0.47 -3.73
N THR A 119 -19.50 -0.55 -4.51
CA THR A 119 -20.47 -0.44 -5.62
C THR A 119 -21.71 -1.30 -5.42
N ASN A 120 -21.77 -2.09 -4.33
CA ASN A 120 -22.84 -3.05 -4.03
C ASN A 120 -23.08 -4.10 -5.15
N ARG A 121 -22.15 -4.22 -6.10
CA ARG A 121 -22.18 -5.26 -7.14
C ARG A 121 -21.27 -6.40 -6.74
N ARG A 122 -21.57 -7.60 -7.23
CA ARG A 122 -20.64 -8.72 -7.12
C ARG A 122 -19.36 -8.46 -7.91
N LYS A 123 -18.23 -8.86 -7.35
CA LYS A 123 -16.90 -8.84 -7.98
C LYS A 123 -16.60 -10.21 -8.57
N SER A 124 -15.85 -10.28 -9.67
CA SER A 124 -15.34 -11.57 -10.15
C SER A 124 -13.99 -11.88 -9.50
N SER A 125 -13.64 -13.16 -9.40
CA SER A 125 -12.31 -13.56 -8.92
C SER A 125 -11.19 -13.00 -9.79
N ASP A 126 -11.42 -12.85 -11.10
CA ASP A 126 -10.46 -12.26 -12.02
C ASP A 126 -10.29 -10.75 -11.78
N GLU A 127 -11.38 -10.05 -11.43
CA GLU A 127 -11.31 -8.65 -10.99
C GLU A 127 -10.48 -8.51 -9.70
N LEU A 128 -10.73 -9.36 -8.70
CA LEU A 128 -9.97 -9.33 -7.45
C LEU A 128 -8.47 -9.57 -7.70
N LYS A 129 -8.13 -10.58 -8.51
CA LYS A 129 -6.74 -10.88 -8.88
C LYS A 129 -6.07 -9.73 -9.64
N LYS A 130 -6.80 -9.05 -10.54
CA LYS A 130 -6.29 -7.88 -11.27
C LYS A 130 -5.95 -6.72 -10.33
N HIS A 131 -6.65 -6.60 -9.21
CA HIS A 131 -6.44 -5.57 -8.19
C HIS A 131 -5.70 -6.09 -6.96
N ARG A 132 -4.92 -7.17 -7.10
CA ARG A 132 -4.12 -7.71 -5.99
C ARG A 132 -3.14 -6.66 -5.46
N ILE A 133 -3.08 -6.55 -4.14
CA ILE A 133 -2.17 -5.66 -3.43
C ILE A 133 -1.60 -6.38 -2.22
N SER A 134 -0.33 -6.14 -1.92
CA SER A 134 0.29 -6.64 -0.70
C SER A 134 -0.29 -5.97 0.53
N TYR A 135 -0.08 -6.55 1.71
CA TYR A 135 -0.52 -5.94 2.95
C TYR A 135 0.13 -4.57 3.19
N LEU A 136 1.42 -4.41 2.90
CA LEU A 136 2.14 -3.17 3.17
C LEU A 136 1.69 -2.04 2.24
N TYR A 137 1.41 -2.34 0.97
CA TYR A 137 0.80 -1.38 0.05
C TYR A 137 -0.67 -1.11 0.35
N LEU A 138 -1.41 -2.08 0.88
CA LEU A 138 -2.77 -1.84 1.38
C LEU A 138 -2.78 -0.78 2.49
N GLU A 139 -1.86 -0.85 3.46
CA GLU A 139 -1.75 0.16 4.52
C GLU A 139 -1.50 1.58 3.96
N GLU A 140 -0.69 1.71 2.91
CA GLU A 140 -0.45 2.99 2.25
C GLU A 140 -1.64 3.45 1.40
N THR A 141 -2.33 2.51 0.75
CA THR A 141 -3.56 2.79 -0.02
C THR A 141 -4.64 3.35 0.90
N VAL A 142 -4.83 2.76 2.08
CA VAL A 142 -5.81 3.22 3.08
C VAL A 142 -5.59 4.68 3.44
N LYS A 143 -4.35 5.14 3.62
CA LYS A 143 -4.06 6.55 3.94
C LYS A 143 -4.44 7.53 2.82
N GLN A 144 -4.51 7.05 1.59
CA GLN A 144 -4.79 7.86 0.41
C GLN A 144 -6.28 7.93 0.06
N LEU A 145 -7.12 7.12 0.70
CA LEU A 145 -8.56 7.14 0.50
C LEU A 145 -9.16 8.50 0.92
N PRO A 146 -10.34 8.87 0.38
CA PRO A 146 -11.05 10.04 0.86
C PRO A 146 -11.32 9.96 2.37
N PRO A 147 -11.25 11.09 3.10
CA PRO A 147 -11.60 11.10 4.52
C PRO A 147 -13.07 10.71 4.71
N GLN A 148 -13.39 10.12 5.87
CA GLN A 148 -14.75 9.76 6.29
C GLN A 148 -15.47 8.70 5.45
N ILE A 149 -14.76 7.94 4.61
CA ILE A 149 -15.38 6.79 3.93
C ILE A 149 -15.45 5.56 4.85
N GLU A 150 -16.35 4.64 4.52
CA GLU A 150 -16.41 3.31 5.11
C GLU A 150 -15.60 2.31 4.29
N ILE A 151 -14.71 1.57 4.93
CA ILE A 151 -14.12 0.34 4.37
C ILE A 151 -14.88 -0.84 4.96
N SER A 152 -15.51 -1.66 4.11
CA SER A 152 -16.14 -2.91 4.49
C SER A 152 -15.23 -4.08 4.16
N TRP A 153 -14.79 -4.83 5.17
CA TRP A 153 -14.18 -6.13 4.89
C TRP A 153 -15.26 -7.10 4.46
N ASN A 154 -15.15 -7.61 3.24
CA ASN A 154 -16.14 -8.51 2.65
C ASN A 154 -15.58 -9.93 2.55
N PHE A 155 -16.44 -10.88 2.90
CA PHE A 155 -16.21 -12.31 2.72
C PHE A 155 -17.20 -12.86 1.68
N THR A 156 -16.72 -13.76 0.79
CA THR A 156 -17.36 -14.52 -0.32
C THR A 156 -18.72 -14.08 -0.93
N HIS A 157 -19.73 -13.66 -0.15
CA HIS A 157 -21.07 -13.27 -0.58
C HIS A 157 -21.14 -12.15 -1.63
N SER A 158 -20.12 -11.28 -1.66
CA SER A 158 -19.98 -10.21 -2.66
C SER A 158 -19.18 -10.64 -3.90
N VAL A 159 -18.96 -11.94 -4.11
CA VAL A 159 -18.15 -12.49 -5.21
C VAL A 159 -18.98 -13.44 -6.07
N SER A 160 -18.88 -13.30 -7.38
CA SER A 160 -19.67 -14.06 -8.36
C SER A 160 -19.21 -15.52 -8.54
N ASP A 161 -17.90 -15.77 -8.50
CA ASP A 161 -17.30 -17.11 -8.59
C ASP A 161 -16.25 -17.29 -7.48
N PRO A 162 -16.68 -17.51 -6.22
CA PRO A 162 -15.77 -17.58 -5.09
C PRO A 162 -14.87 -18.82 -5.10
N SER A 163 -15.19 -19.85 -5.90
CA SER A 163 -14.47 -21.13 -5.95
C SER A 163 -13.03 -21.00 -6.45
N ARG A 164 -12.72 -19.92 -7.19
CA ARG A 164 -11.40 -19.64 -7.75
C ARG A 164 -10.40 -19.00 -6.79
N LEU A 165 -10.83 -18.72 -5.55
CA LEU A 165 -10.05 -18.03 -4.53
C LEU A 165 -10.24 -18.70 -3.17
N GLU A 166 -9.14 -18.95 -2.47
CA GLU A 166 -9.17 -19.38 -1.08
C GLU A 166 -9.36 -18.16 -0.18
N PHE A 167 -10.60 -17.69 -0.01
CA PHE A 167 -10.88 -16.55 0.86
C PHE A 167 -10.50 -16.83 2.30
N ILE A 168 -9.90 -15.85 2.95
CA ILE A 168 -9.55 -15.93 4.36
C ILE A 168 -10.29 -14.85 5.15
N LEU A 169 -10.57 -15.16 6.40
CA LEU A 169 -11.09 -14.18 7.35
C LEU A 169 -10.01 -13.13 7.68
N PRO A 170 -10.41 -11.92 8.10
CA PRO A 170 -9.49 -10.91 8.56
C PRO A 170 -8.64 -11.42 9.73
N LEU A 171 -7.31 -11.34 9.59
CA LEU A 171 -6.40 -11.64 10.69
C LEU A 171 -6.42 -10.50 11.72
N LYS A 172 -6.49 -10.83 13.02
CA LYS A 172 -6.66 -9.86 14.11
C LYS A 172 -5.59 -8.75 14.09
N ASP A 173 -4.31 -9.12 13.96
CA ASP A 173 -3.18 -8.19 13.91
C ASP A 173 -3.28 -7.22 12.70
N LYS A 174 -3.73 -7.74 11.55
CA LYS A 174 -3.92 -6.96 10.33
C LYS A 174 -5.08 -5.99 10.45
N VAL A 175 -6.18 -6.45 11.05
CA VAL A 175 -7.34 -5.60 11.36
C VAL A 175 -6.95 -4.46 12.30
N GLU A 176 -6.22 -4.76 13.37
CA GLU A 176 -5.79 -3.76 14.36
C GLU A 176 -4.90 -2.70 13.72
N SER A 177 -3.91 -3.11 12.91
CA SER A 177 -3.04 -2.17 12.22
C SER A 177 -3.79 -1.33 11.19
N LEU A 178 -4.63 -1.95 10.34
CA LEU A 178 -5.45 -1.20 9.37
C LEU A 178 -6.43 -0.24 10.05
N SER A 179 -7.05 -0.65 11.18
CA SER A 179 -7.93 0.22 11.96
C SER A 179 -7.18 1.43 12.50
N ALA A 180 -5.94 1.25 12.98
CA ALA A 180 -5.10 2.34 13.43
C ALA A 180 -4.76 3.31 12.29
N LYS A 181 -4.42 2.80 11.09
CA LYS A 181 -4.16 3.62 9.89
C LYS A 181 -5.41 4.36 9.40
N ALA A 182 -6.54 3.68 9.40
CA ALA A 182 -7.83 4.26 9.03
C ALA A 182 -8.19 5.40 9.98
N LYS A 183 -8.11 5.16 11.30
CA LYS A 183 -8.40 6.16 12.33
C LYS A 183 -7.49 7.40 12.20
N SER A 184 -6.19 7.23 11.98
CA SER A 184 -5.28 8.37 11.78
C SER A 184 -5.62 9.19 10.53
N SER A 185 -6.34 8.60 9.59
CA SER A 185 -6.75 9.21 8.31
C SER A 185 -8.23 9.61 8.30
N GLN A 186 -8.91 9.57 9.46
CA GLN A 186 -10.35 9.84 9.59
C GLN A 186 -11.26 8.90 8.75
N ILE A 187 -10.82 7.67 8.52
CA ILE A 187 -11.55 6.62 7.78
C ILE A 187 -12.15 5.63 8.77
N ASN A 188 -13.35 5.13 8.48
CA ASN A 188 -14.04 4.14 9.30
C ASN A 188 -13.86 2.74 8.70
N LEU A 189 -13.24 1.82 9.44
CA LEU A 189 -13.19 0.41 9.07
C LEU A 189 -14.36 -0.33 9.74
N LYS A 190 -15.17 -1.03 8.94
CA LYS A 190 -16.19 -1.97 9.41
C LYS A 190 -15.87 -3.36 8.91
N ILE A 191 -15.97 -4.33 9.82
CA ILE A 191 -15.84 -5.74 9.49
C ILE A 191 -17.26 -6.28 9.39
N LYS A 192 -17.64 -6.75 8.20
CA LYS A 192 -18.93 -7.40 7.98
C LYS A 192 -18.70 -8.91 8.00
N ASN A 193 -19.54 -9.61 8.75
CA ASN A 193 -19.65 -11.07 8.72
C ASN A 193 -20.80 -11.46 7.78
#